data_AF-A0A3B9CVQ8-F1
#
_entry.id   AF-A0A3B9CVQ8-F1
#
_cell.length_a   1.000
_cell.length_b   1.000
_cell.length_c   1.000
_cell.angle_alpha   90.00
_cell.angle_beta   90.00
_cell.angle_gamma   90.00
#
_symmetry.space_group_name_H-M   'P 1'
#
loop_
_entity.id
_entity.type
_entity.pdbx_description
1 polymer ?
#
loop_
_entity_poly.entity_id
_entity_poly.type
_entity_poly.pdbx_seq_one_letter_code
_entity_poly.pdbx_strand_id
1 'polypeptide(L)'
;MNQLLRKTDSRLNSSHMAIRSSTDRCYRSQVHNNDALPNLTELPLLMSVPADFQELVASRRAWIDEVLRPWCQQASQKELRQVEQEWLDIAGRVDAQATLWTWAWERFDALTWPDLAGVNETRRVVVTLKDGTSAQGWPDSRASVRGNLVLVDRTAEGSVQHGPWSIDNVQSASFLEEE
;
A
#
# COMPACT_ATOMS: atom_id res chain seq x y z
N MET A 1 -25.05 14.29 41.13
CA MET A 1 -26.44 14.45 41.61
C MET A 1 -27.06 15.60 40.82
N ASN A 2 -28.24 15.38 40.20
CA ASN A 2 -29.02 16.23 39.27
C ASN A 2 -28.44 16.35 37.84
N GLN A 3 -28.91 15.62 36.81
CA GLN A 3 -30.23 15.52 36.16
C GLN A 3 -30.77 16.81 35.52
N LEU A 4 -30.93 16.81 34.19
CA LEU A 4 -32.15 17.10 33.39
C LEU A 4 -31.72 17.34 31.92
N LEU A 5 -31.89 16.36 31.02
CA LEU A 5 -33.06 16.17 30.14
C LEU A 5 -33.29 17.29 29.12
N ARG A 6 -33.03 16.99 27.83
CA ARG A 6 -33.95 17.33 26.72
C ARG A 6 -33.97 16.20 25.70
N LYS A 7 -35.12 15.53 25.63
CA LYS A 7 -35.65 14.78 24.50
C LYS A 7 -36.02 15.75 23.37
N THR A 8 -35.92 15.31 22.12
CA THR A 8 -36.98 15.53 21.10
C THR A 8 -36.84 14.52 19.95
N ASP A 9 -37.91 13.76 19.76
CA ASP A 9 -38.23 12.90 18.61
C ASP A 9 -38.47 13.69 17.31
N SER A 10 -38.29 13.05 16.16
CA SER A 10 -39.16 13.19 14.97
C SER A 10 -38.78 12.10 13.93
N ARG A 11 -39.59 11.04 13.82
CA ARG A 11 -40.66 10.82 12.82
C ARG A 11 -40.12 10.72 11.38
N LEU A 12 -40.03 9.51 10.83
CA LEU A 12 -41.07 8.85 10.02
C LEU A 12 -41.41 9.63 8.74
N ASN A 13 -41.02 9.08 7.59
CA ASN A 13 -41.83 9.21 6.38
C ASN A 13 -41.74 7.92 5.54
N SER A 14 -42.79 7.11 5.67
CA SER A 14 -43.24 6.15 4.68
C SER A 14 -43.81 6.89 3.48
N SER A 15 -43.54 6.39 2.28
CA SER A 15 -44.43 6.60 1.13
C SER A 15 -44.53 5.30 0.35
N HIS A 16 -45.62 4.58 0.64
CA HIS A 16 -46.30 3.71 -0.30
C HIS A 16 -46.70 4.51 -1.54
N MET A 17 -46.43 3.99 -2.74
CA MET A 17 -47.49 3.82 -3.72
C MET A 17 -47.16 2.68 -4.68
N ALA A 18 -48.08 1.73 -4.72
CA ALA A 18 -48.16 0.64 -5.67
C ALA A 18 -48.85 1.09 -6.97
N ILE A 19 -49.08 0.09 -7.83
CA ILE A 19 -50.02 0.02 -8.96
C ILE A 19 -49.36 0.31 -10.33
N ARG A 20 -49.04 -0.75 -11.08
CA ARG A 20 -49.90 -1.29 -12.16
C ARG A 20 -49.27 -2.54 -12.79
N SER A 21 -49.90 -3.67 -12.53
CA SER A 21 -49.87 -4.86 -13.38
C SER A 21 -50.54 -4.54 -14.71
N SER A 22 -49.86 -4.84 -15.81
CA SER A 22 -50.48 -4.98 -17.13
C SER A 22 -50.08 -6.32 -17.69
N THR A 23 -51.06 -7.20 -17.74
CA THR A 23 -51.07 -8.52 -18.37
C THR A 23 -50.90 -8.42 -19.88
N ASP A 24 -50.32 -9.50 -20.40
CA ASP A 24 -50.54 -10.09 -21.72
C ASP A 24 -50.18 -9.31 -22.98
N ARG A 25 -49.04 -9.69 -23.57
CA ARG A 25 -49.04 -10.03 -24.99
C ARG A 25 -48.04 -11.15 -25.30
N CYS A 26 -48.59 -12.33 -25.56
CA CYS A 26 -47.94 -13.42 -26.27
C CYS A 26 -47.36 -12.92 -27.59
N TYR A 27 -46.05 -13.07 -27.79
CA TYR A 27 -45.47 -13.21 -29.12
C TYR A 27 -44.56 -14.44 -29.15
N ARG A 28 -45.11 -15.50 -29.72
CA ARG A 28 -44.45 -16.75 -30.08
C ARG A 28 -43.78 -16.52 -31.43
N SER A 29 -42.44 -16.60 -31.50
CA SER A 29 -41.78 -17.33 -32.59
C SER A 29 -40.30 -17.54 -32.27
N GLN A 30 -39.89 -18.80 -32.39
CA GLN A 30 -38.52 -19.28 -32.28
C GLN A 30 -37.68 -18.77 -33.45
N VAL A 31 -36.50 -18.25 -33.15
CA VAL A 31 -35.35 -18.29 -34.07
C VAL A 31 -34.18 -18.84 -33.27
N HIS A 32 -33.67 -19.97 -33.72
CA HIS A 32 -32.44 -20.58 -33.22
C HIS A 32 -31.27 -19.62 -33.48
N ASN A 33 -30.83 -18.91 -32.45
CA ASN A 33 -29.46 -18.42 -32.42
C ASN A 33 -28.65 -19.42 -31.60
N ASN A 34 -27.74 -20.09 -32.29
CA ASN A 34 -26.63 -20.81 -31.68
C ASN A 34 -25.76 -19.77 -30.96
N ASP A 35 -26.17 -19.39 -29.75
CA ASP A 35 -25.28 -18.75 -28.80
C ASP A 35 -24.34 -19.86 -28.32
N ALA A 36 -23.22 -19.99 -29.04
CA ALA A 36 -22.06 -20.70 -28.54
C ALA A 36 -21.72 -20.07 -27.18
N LEU A 37 -22.07 -20.78 -26.11
CA LEU A 37 -21.55 -20.50 -24.77
C LEU A 37 -20.02 -20.33 -24.91
N PRO A 38 -19.42 -19.25 -24.41
CA PRO A 38 -17.97 -19.13 -24.42
C PRO A 38 -17.40 -20.36 -23.71
N ASN A 39 -16.53 -21.05 -24.42
CA ASN A 39 -15.86 -22.25 -23.96
C ASN A 39 -15.12 -21.93 -22.64
N LEU A 40 -15.62 -22.45 -21.52
CA LEU A 40 -15.07 -22.22 -20.17
C LEU A 40 -13.68 -22.86 -19.95
N THR A 41 -12.98 -23.29 -21.01
CA THR A 41 -11.61 -23.85 -20.92
C THR A 41 -10.49 -22.81 -21.03
N GLU A 42 -10.80 -21.53 -21.22
CA GLU A 42 -9.81 -20.45 -21.20
C GLU A 42 -9.89 -19.61 -19.92
N LEU A 43 -9.97 -20.28 -18.77
CA LEU A 43 -9.68 -19.63 -17.49
C LEU A 43 -8.17 -19.66 -17.23
N PRO A 44 -7.54 -18.53 -16.86
CA PRO A 44 -6.10 -18.36 -16.92
C PRO A 44 -5.40 -19.02 -15.73
N LEU A 45 -4.28 -19.68 -16.04
CA LEU A 45 -3.20 -20.08 -15.12
C LEU A 45 -3.63 -20.93 -13.92
N LEU A 46 -3.79 -22.24 -14.18
CA LEU A 46 -3.41 -23.25 -13.20
C LEU A 46 -2.00 -22.90 -12.70
N MET A 47 -1.88 -22.34 -11.49
CA MET A 47 -0.62 -22.34 -10.79
C MET A 47 -0.25 -23.81 -10.60
N SER A 48 0.64 -24.32 -11.46
CA SER A 48 1.12 -25.69 -11.36
C SER A 48 1.72 -25.87 -9.98
N VAL A 49 1.29 -26.92 -9.27
CA VAL A 49 1.90 -27.29 -8.00
C VAL A 49 3.37 -27.58 -8.28
N PRO A 50 4.32 -26.94 -7.56
CA PRO A 50 5.74 -27.21 -7.74
C PRO A 50 6.05 -28.71 -7.61
N ALA A 51 6.80 -29.27 -8.56
CA ALA A 51 7.10 -30.70 -8.62
C ALA A 51 8.09 -31.13 -7.54
N ASP A 52 8.94 -30.21 -7.07
CA ASP A 52 9.90 -30.44 -6.00
C ASP A 52 10.12 -29.21 -5.11
N PHE A 53 10.97 -29.37 -4.09
CA PHE A 53 11.30 -28.30 -3.14
C PHE A 53 12.05 -27.12 -3.79
N GLN A 54 12.90 -27.36 -4.79
CA GLN A 54 13.65 -26.28 -5.45
C GLN A 54 12.69 -25.42 -6.26
N GLU A 55 11.74 -26.03 -6.95
CA GLU A 55 10.69 -25.33 -7.68
C GLU A 55 9.78 -24.54 -6.72
N LEU A 56 9.45 -25.09 -5.55
CA LEU A 56 8.70 -24.35 -4.52
C LEU A 56 9.45 -23.11 -4.03
N VAL A 57 10.75 -23.25 -3.74
CA VAL A 57 11.59 -22.12 -3.32
C VAL A 57 11.72 -21.08 -4.43
N ALA A 58 11.93 -21.51 -5.67
CA ALA A 58 12.01 -20.62 -6.82
C ALA A 58 10.69 -19.87 -7.04
N SER A 59 9.56 -20.57 -6.96
CA SER A 59 8.21 -19.99 -7.04
C SER A 59 7.97 -18.93 -5.96
N ARG A 60 8.35 -19.21 -4.71
CA ARG A 60 8.24 -18.23 -3.62
C ARG A 60 9.12 -17.00 -3.86
N ARG A 61 10.36 -17.18 -4.32
CA ARG A 61 11.27 -16.06 -4.63
C ARG A 61 10.72 -15.20 -5.76
N ALA A 62 10.27 -15.82 -6.85
CA ALA A 62 9.62 -15.12 -7.96
C ALA A 62 8.41 -14.32 -7.47
N TRP A 63 7.55 -14.89 -6.63
CA TRP A 63 6.42 -14.15 -6.06
C TRP A 63 6.87 -12.96 -5.18
N ILE A 64 7.92 -13.11 -4.38
CA ILE A 64 8.46 -11.99 -3.58
C ILE A 64 8.98 -10.87 -4.51
N ASP A 65 9.79 -11.22 -5.50
CA ASP A 65 10.50 -10.28 -6.35
C ASP A 65 9.57 -9.60 -7.38
N GLU A 66 8.61 -10.34 -7.92
CA GLU A 66 7.72 -9.88 -9.00
C GLU A 66 6.41 -9.30 -8.49
N VAL A 67 5.96 -9.69 -7.29
CA VAL A 67 4.66 -9.28 -6.75
C VAL A 67 4.82 -8.51 -5.44
N LEU A 68 5.37 -9.13 -4.41
CA LEU A 68 5.32 -8.56 -3.06
C LEU A 68 6.15 -7.27 -2.94
N ARG A 69 7.42 -7.30 -3.36
CA ARG A 69 8.32 -6.13 -3.28
C ARG A 69 7.83 -4.97 -4.15
N PRO A 70 7.46 -5.15 -5.43
CA PRO A 70 6.87 -4.08 -6.24
C PRO A 70 5.56 -3.53 -5.67
N TRP A 71 4.73 -4.38 -5.06
CA TRP A 71 3.52 -3.92 -4.37
C TRP A 71 3.87 -3.06 -3.14
N CYS A 72 4.88 -3.47 -2.35
CA CYS A 72 5.36 -2.69 -1.21
C CYS A 72 5.90 -1.30 -1.63
N GLN A 73 6.39 -1.15 -2.85
CA GLN A 73 6.83 0.13 -3.43
C GLN A 73 5.66 1.00 -3.93
N GLN A 74 4.41 0.54 -3.93
CA GLN A 74 3.28 1.32 -4.44
C GLN A 74 2.18 1.53 -3.40
N ALA A 75 2.04 0.62 -2.44
CA ALA A 75 1.01 0.65 -1.40
C ALA A 75 1.03 1.94 -0.57
N SER A 76 -0.11 2.36 -0.04
CA SER A 76 -0.14 3.48 0.92
C SER A 76 0.49 3.09 2.27
N GLN A 77 0.91 4.06 3.08
CA GLN A 77 1.37 3.81 4.45
C GLN A 77 0.33 3.04 5.26
N LYS A 78 -0.96 3.31 5.02
CA LYS A 78 -2.08 2.64 5.68
C LYS A 78 -2.09 1.14 5.36
N GLU A 79 -1.99 0.76 4.09
CA GLU A 79 -1.98 -0.64 3.66
C GLU A 79 -0.72 -1.37 4.16
N LEU A 80 0.43 -0.72 4.09
CA LEU A 80 1.69 -1.26 4.63
C LEU A 80 1.58 -1.57 6.13
N ARG A 81 0.92 -0.72 6.92
CA ARG A 81 0.66 -0.99 8.36
C ARG A 81 -0.30 -2.14 8.60
N GLN A 82 -1.22 -2.41 7.68
CA GLN A 82 -2.08 -3.59 7.76
C GLN A 82 -1.25 -4.84 7.46
N VAL A 83 -0.47 -4.80 6.39
CA VAL A 83 0.45 -5.88 6.01
C VAL A 83 1.50 -6.16 7.08
N GLU A 84 1.99 -5.16 7.80
CA GLU A 84 2.89 -5.33 8.96
C GLU A 84 2.26 -6.22 10.05
N GLN A 85 0.94 -6.10 10.28
CA GLN A 85 0.23 -6.91 11.29
C GLN A 85 0.07 -8.37 10.83
N GLU A 86 -0.05 -8.58 9.52
CA GLU A 86 -0.20 -9.89 8.89
C GLU A 86 1.14 -10.45 8.37
N TRP A 87 2.25 -9.79 8.66
CA TRP A 87 3.54 -10.06 8.02
C TRP A 87 4.07 -11.47 8.29
N LEU A 88 3.78 -12.00 9.49
CA LEU A 88 4.14 -13.36 9.86
C LEU A 88 3.51 -14.40 8.91
N ASP A 89 2.27 -14.17 8.49
CA ASP A 89 1.53 -15.08 7.62
C ASP A 89 1.94 -14.89 6.15
N ILE A 90 2.28 -13.66 5.75
CA ILE A 90 2.66 -13.31 4.38
C ILE A 90 4.11 -13.72 4.07
N ALA A 91 5.05 -13.33 4.93
CA ALA A 91 6.49 -13.40 4.67
C ALA A 91 7.24 -14.31 5.67
N GLY A 92 6.59 -14.76 6.74
CA GLY A 92 7.20 -15.56 7.80
C GLY A 92 7.83 -14.71 8.90
N ARG A 93 8.79 -15.26 9.64
CA ARG A 93 9.40 -14.63 10.84
C ARG A 93 10.42 -13.52 10.53
N VAL A 94 10.40 -12.96 9.32
CA VAL A 94 11.30 -11.87 8.95
C VAL A 94 10.83 -10.56 9.60
N ASP A 95 11.78 -9.74 10.03
CA ASP A 95 11.46 -8.45 10.64
C ASP A 95 10.86 -7.50 9.59
N ALA A 96 9.65 -6.99 9.85
CA ALA A 96 8.95 -6.12 8.91
C ALA A 96 9.67 -4.78 8.71
N GLN A 97 10.31 -4.24 9.76
CA GLN A 97 11.06 -2.99 9.66
C GLN A 97 12.28 -3.15 8.73
N ALA A 98 12.99 -4.27 8.83
CA ALA A 98 14.14 -4.59 7.98
C ALA A 98 13.78 -5.10 6.58
N THR A 99 12.52 -5.45 6.31
CA THR A 99 12.07 -5.99 5.01
C THR A 99 10.98 -5.14 4.38
N LEU A 100 9.72 -5.31 4.78
CA LEU A 100 8.55 -4.57 4.30
C LEU A 100 8.82 -3.06 4.17
N TRP A 101 9.27 -2.43 5.25
CA TRP A 101 9.48 -0.99 5.27
C TRP A 101 10.71 -0.55 4.47
N THR A 102 11.72 -1.42 4.34
CA THR A 102 12.87 -1.17 3.46
C THR A 102 12.42 -1.17 2.00
N TRP A 103 11.69 -2.20 1.57
CA TRP A 103 11.11 -2.28 0.23
C TRP A 103 10.16 -1.12 -0.07
N ALA A 104 9.41 -0.65 0.93
CA ALA A 104 8.58 0.53 0.74
C ALA A 104 9.41 1.78 0.42
N TRP A 105 10.56 1.98 1.05
CA TRP A 105 11.43 3.13 0.81
C TRP A 105 12.19 3.09 -0.53
N GLU A 106 12.30 1.93 -1.17
CA GLU A 106 12.94 1.77 -2.49
C GLU A 106 12.23 2.53 -3.63
N ARG A 107 11.06 3.11 -3.35
CA ARG A 107 10.44 4.16 -4.19
C ARG A 107 11.36 5.34 -4.46
N PHE A 108 12.32 5.56 -3.57
CA PHE A 108 13.25 6.66 -3.60
C PHE A 108 14.68 6.10 -3.49
N ASP A 109 15.33 5.91 -4.64
CA ASP A 109 16.68 5.32 -4.72
C ASP A 109 17.69 6.00 -3.78
N ALA A 110 17.57 7.31 -3.57
CA ALA A 110 18.44 8.06 -2.68
C ALA A 110 18.32 7.66 -1.19
N LEU A 111 17.19 7.09 -0.78
CA LEU A 111 16.89 6.72 0.61
C LEU A 111 17.22 5.27 0.95
N THR A 112 17.62 4.42 0.00
CA THR A 112 17.86 2.98 0.28
C THR A 112 19.15 2.49 -0.36
N TRP A 113 19.62 1.33 0.10
CA TRP A 113 20.67 0.55 -0.56
C TRP A 113 20.18 -0.88 -0.73
N PRO A 114 20.45 -1.57 -1.85
CA PRO A 114 19.92 -2.91 -2.12
C PRO A 114 20.23 -3.97 -1.06
N ASP A 115 21.33 -3.79 -0.31
CA ASP A 115 21.83 -4.78 0.65
C ASP A 115 21.75 -4.32 2.13
N LEU A 116 21.13 -3.17 2.40
CA LEU A 116 21.01 -2.63 3.76
C LEU A 116 19.55 -2.40 4.14
N ALA A 117 19.21 -2.89 5.34
CA ALA A 117 17.89 -2.67 5.93
C ALA A 117 17.69 -1.22 6.36
N GLY A 118 16.49 -0.70 6.11
CA GLY A 118 16.06 0.65 6.49
C GLY A 118 16.48 1.72 5.49
N VAL A 119 16.40 2.97 5.94
CA VAL A 119 16.85 4.12 5.14
C VAL A 119 18.37 4.29 5.22
N ASN A 120 18.97 4.76 4.13
CA ASN A 120 20.41 4.96 3.99
C ASN A 120 20.90 6.19 4.76
N GLU A 121 21.57 5.96 5.90
CA GLU A 121 22.13 7.03 6.74
C GLU A 121 23.47 7.59 6.24
N THR A 122 24.09 6.96 5.23
CA THR A 122 25.49 7.25 4.84
C THR A 122 25.66 8.48 3.96
N ARG A 123 24.56 8.97 3.37
CA ARG A 123 24.58 10.08 2.42
C ARG A 123 23.56 11.13 2.81
N ARG A 124 23.94 12.39 2.58
CA ARG A 124 23.02 13.51 2.73
C ARG A 124 22.06 13.54 1.54
N VAL A 125 20.80 13.79 1.83
CA VAL A 125 19.74 13.83 0.83
C VAL A 125 18.97 15.14 0.93
N VAL A 126 18.34 15.52 -0.18
CA VAL A 126 17.27 16.52 -0.22
C VAL A 126 15.96 15.79 -0.47
N VAL A 127 14.99 16.04 0.40
CA VAL A 127 13.63 15.50 0.31
C VAL A 127 12.68 16.63 -0.04
N THR A 128 11.88 16.42 -1.07
CA THR A 128 10.77 17.32 -1.46
C THR A 128 9.46 16.65 -1.09
N LEU A 129 8.59 17.39 -0.41
CA LEU A 129 7.26 16.94 -0.05
C LEU A 129 6.23 17.37 -1.09
N LYS A 130 5.07 16.69 -1.09
CA LYS A 130 3.96 16.98 -2.01
C LYS A 130 3.37 18.39 -1.87
N ASP A 131 3.57 19.06 -0.73
CA ASP A 131 3.16 20.45 -0.51
C ASP A 131 4.15 21.48 -1.10
N GLY A 132 5.25 21.00 -1.71
CA GLY A 132 6.31 21.83 -2.30
C GLY A 132 7.40 22.23 -1.32
N THR A 133 7.27 21.92 -0.02
CA THR A 133 8.35 22.15 0.93
C THR A 133 9.50 21.17 0.71
N SER A 134 10.70 21.59 1.11
CA SER A 134 11.90 20.75 1.03
C SER A 134 12.74 20.87 2.28
N ALA A 135 13.50 19.82 2.54
CA ALA A 135 14.45 19.75 3.64
C ALA A 135 15.60 18.84 3.27
N GLN A 136 16.75 19.07 3.89
CA GLN A 136 17.97 18.32 3.64
C GLN A 136 18.53 17.76 4.94
N GLY A 137 19.32 16.69 4.83
CA GLY A 137 19.97 16.08 5.99
C GLY A 137 20.34 14.62 5.71
N TRP A 138 20.88 13.97 6.74
CA TRP A 138 21.13 12.53 6.72
C TRP A 138 19.89 11.80 7.22
N PRO A 139 19.39 10.77 6.52
CA PRO A 139 18.34 9.92 7.04
C PRO A 139 18.75 9.30 8.38
N ASP A 140 17.83 9.27 9.34
CA ASP A 140 18.01 8.56 10.61
C ASP A 140 17.14 7.31 10.59
N SER A 141 17.75 6.14 10.41
CA SER A 141 17.06 4.84 10.31
C SER A 141 16.36 4.44 11.60
N ARG A 142 16.88 4.88 12.75
CA ARG A 142 16.34 4.54 14.07
C ARG A 142 15.09 5.36 14.36
N ALA A 143 15.09 6.62 13.94
CA ALA A 143 13.93 7.49 14.05
C ALA A 143 12.92 7.28 12.91
N SER A 144 13.36 6.77 11.75
CA SER A 144 12.52 6.56 10.57
C SER A 144 11.77 5.22 10.62
N VAL A 145 10.65 5.21 11.36
CA VAL A 145 9.88 4.00 11.62
C VAL A 145 8.53 3.99 10.90
N ARG A 146 8.11 2.81 10.43
CA ARG A 146 6.76 2.57 9.88
C ARG A 146 6.34 3.54 8.78
N GLY A 147 7.25 3.80 7.83
CA GLY A 147 7.03 4.71 6.73
C GLY A 147 6.96 6.18 7.14
N ASN A 148 7.58 6.56 8.25
CA ASN A 148 7.84 7.95 8.58
C ASN A 148 9.33 8.22 8.42
N LEU A 149 9.71 9.23 7.65
CA LEU A 149 11.09 9.64 7.42
C LEU A 149 11.49 10.75 8.38
N VAL A 150 12.65 10.61 8.99
CA VAL A 150 13.32 11.63 9.79
C VAL A 150 14.68 11.90 9.17
N LEU A 151 15.00 13.19 9.00
CA LEU A 151 16.34 13.63 8.62
C LEU A 151 16.97 14.39 9.77
N VAL A 152 18.28 14.27 9.89
CA VAL A 152 19.09 15.09 10.80
C VAL A 152 20.00 15.95 9.95
N ASP A 153 19.89 17.27 10.05
CA ASP A 153 20.83 18.21 9.46
C ASP A 153 21.86 18.67 10.50
N ARG A 154 23.12 18.82 10.10
CA ARG A 154 24.22 19.24 10.98
C ARG A 154 24.61 20.66 10.61
N THR A 155 24.42 21.60 11.53
CA THR A 155 24.78 23.01 11.38
C THR A 155 25.92 23.39 12.34
N ALA A 156 26.42 24.63 12.25
CA ALA A 156 27.46 25.11 13.16
C ALA A 156 26.97 25.19 14.63
N GLU A 157 25.67 25.38 14.82
CA GLU A 157 24.99 25.56 16.11
C GLU A 157 24.52 24.24 16.74
N GLY A 158 24.61 23.12 16.01
CA GLY A 158 24.20 21.80 16.48
C GLY A 158 23.54 20.96 15.39
N SER A 159 22.64 20.08 15.79
CA SER A 159 21.85 19.24 14.87
C SER A 159 20.39 19.65 14.87
N VAL A 160 19.82 19.87 13.69
CA VAL A 160 18.41 20.15 13.50
C VAL A 160 17.73 18.89 12.97
N GLN A 161 16.66 18.45 13.61
CA GLN A 161 15.86 17.33 13.14
C GLN A 161 14.72 17.85 12.25
N HIS A 162 14.50 17.20 11.11
CA HIS A 162 13.36 17.43 10.24
C HIS A 162 12.44 16.20 10.20
N GLY A 163 11.16 16.44 9.90
CA GLY A 163 10.11 15.41 9.96
C GLY A 163 9.55 15.22 11.38
N PRO A 164 8.88 14.08 11.66
CA PRO A 164 8.68 12.93 10.77
C PRO A 164 7.71 13.23 9.62
N TRP A 165 8.02 12.76 8.41
CA TRP A 165 7.10 12.82 7.27
C TRP A 165 6.66 11.44 6.82
N SER A 166 5.36 11.27 6.59
CA SER A 166 4.84 10.03 6.00
C SER A 166 5.45 9.79 4.61
N ILE A 167 5.73 8.53 4.29
CA ILE A 167 6.14 8.06 2.96
C ILE A 167 5.15 8.49 1.88
N ASP A 168 3.88 8.62 2.23
CA ASP A 168 2.83 9.08 1.31
C ASP A 168 2.93 10.60 1.01
N ASN A 169 3.66 11.36 1.83
CA ASN A 169 3.86 12.80 1.64
C ASN A 169 5.19 13.12 0.94
N VAL A 170 6.12 12.18 0.87
CA VAL A 170 7.37 12.35 0.14
C VAL A 170 7.08 12.31 -1.36
N GLN A 171 7.50 13.34 -2.08
CA GLN A 171 7.38 13.42 -3.54
C GLN A 171 8.64 12.88 -4.22
N SER A 172 9.81 13.26 -3.73
CA SER A 172 11.10 12.83 -4.26
C SER A 172 12.19 12.92 -3.21
N ALA A 173 13.23 12.09 -3.35
CA ALA A 173 14.48 12.23 -2.62
C ALA A 173 15.66 12.09 -3.59
N SER A 174 16.68 12.92 -3.43
CA SER A 174 17.88 12.91 -4.25
C SER A 174 19.11 13.13 -3.38
N PHE A 175 20.28 12.64 -3.81
CA PHE A 175 21.53 12.93 -3.12
C PHE A 175 21.84 14.42 -3.24
N LEU A 176 22.30 15.04 -2.14
CA LEU A 176 22.89 16.36 -2.22
C LEU A 176 24.33 16.19 -2.70
N GLU A 177 24.65 16.71 -3.88
CA GLU A 177 26.04 16.77 -4.35
C GLU A 177 26.78 17.81 -3.50
N GLU A 178 27.88 17.39 -2.87
CA GLU A 178 28.79 18.31 -2.19
C GLU A 178 29.70 18.93 -3.27
N GLU A 179 29.51 20.23 -3.53
CA GLU A 179 30.38 21.04 -4.42
C GLU A 179 31.80 21.24 -3.85
#